data_AF-A0A528K5B6-F1
#
_entry.id   AF-A0A528K5B6-F1
#
_cell.length_a   1.000
_cell.length_b   1.000
_cell.length_c   1.000
_cell.angle_alpha   90.00
_cell.angle_beta   90.00
_cell.angle_gamma   90.00
#
_symmetry.space_group_name_H-M   'P 1'
#
loop_
_entity.id
_entity.type
_entity.pdbx_description
1 polymer ?
#
loop_
_entity_poly.entity_id
_entity_poly.type
_entity_poly.pdbx_seq_one_letter_code
_entity_poly.pdbx_strand_id
1 'polypeptide(L)'
;MSAVAHELPPAALNAKLIALIASSAVFLGVFLSGFVIAEPAPYDLYMVGLIIVWCLFGLRISRAAAPLLVLLVVMNIGGMISMTQMSDIAGTPLYLSVSLFLAFTAVFFASVTSVQPNLYRV
;
A
#
# COMPACT_ATOMS: atom_id res chain seq x y z
N MET A 1 -14.89 46.09 10.96
CA MET A 1 -14.03 44.90 11.03
C MET A 1 -14.17 44.17 9.71
N SER A 2 -13.31 44.49 8.74
CA SER A 2 -13.36 43.86 7.41
C SER A 2 -12.74 42.48 7.52
N ALA A 3 -13.54 41.43 7.38
CA ALA A 3 -13.04 40.09 7.17
C ALA A 3 -12.31 40.11 5.83
N VAL A 4 -10.98 40.22 5.86
CA VAL A 4 -10.15 39.92 4.70
C VAL A 4 -10.44 38.46 4.39
N ALA A 5 -11.26 38.23 3.35
CA ALA A 5 -11.33 36.94 2.70
C ALA A 5 -9.90 36.61 2.28
N HIS A 6 -9.23 35.79 3.09
CA HIS A 6 -7.91 35.29 2.73
C HIS A 6 -8.14 34.32 1.59
N GLU A 7 -8.16 34.84 0.36
CA GLU A 7 -8.21 34.08 -0.88
C GLU A 7 -7.07 33.06 -0.81
N LEU A 8 -7.41 31.81 -0.52
CA LEU A 8 -6.41 30.75 -0.44
C LEU A 8 -5.77 30.59 -1.82
N PRO A 9 -4.43 30.59 -1.92
CA PRO A 9 -3.77 30.36 -3.20
C PRO A 9 -4.31 29.08 -3.84
N PRO A 10 -4.69 29.08 -5.13
CA PRO A 10 -5.25 27.90 -5.80
C PRO A 10 -4.36 26.65 -5.65
N ALA A 11 -3.04 26.85 -5.56
CA ALA A 11 -2.07 25.80 -5.30
C ALA A 11 -2.25 25.10 -3.94
N ALA A 12 -2.56 25.87 -2.88
CA ALA A 12 -2.78 25.33 -1.54
C ALA A 12 -4.10 24.53 -1.47
N LEU A 13 -5.13 24.99 -2.18
CA LEU A 13 -6.39 24.25 -2.32
C LEU A 13 -6.17 22.92 -3.05
N ASN A 14 -5.51 22.95 -4.20
CA ASN A 14 -5.21 21.74 -4.97
C ASN A 14 -4.38 20.73 -4.17
N ALA A 15 -3.37 21.19 -3.43
CA ALA A 15 -2.57 20.33 -2.56
C ALA A 15 -3.43 19.64 -1.48
N LYS A 16 -4.37 20.37 -0.88
CA LYS A 16 -5.26 19.80 0.14
C LYS A 16 -6.30 18.84 -0.44
N LEU A 17 -6.82 19.11 -1.64
CA LEU A 17 -7.70 18.19 -2.37
C LEU A 17 -6.98 16.89 -2.72
N ILE A 18 -5.75 16.99 -3.22
CA ILE A 18 -4.90 15.81 -3.51
C ILE A 18 -4.66 15.00 -2.23
N ALA A 19 -4.34 15.67 -1.12
CA ALA A 19 -4.16 15.00 0.16
C ALA A 19 -5.44 14.29 0.63
N LEU A 20 -6.61 14.92 0.48
CA LEU A 20 -7.90 14.32 0.83
C LEU A 20 -8.18 13.07 -0.02
N ILE A 21 -8.00 13.15 -1.34
CA ILE A 21 -8.19 12.03 -2.26
C ILE A 21 -7.25 10.87 -1.89
N ALA A 22 -5.97 11.18 -1.64
CA ALA A 22 -4.98 10.18 -1.25
C ALA A 22 -5.36 9.50 0.07
N SER A 23 -5.76 10.26 1.09
CA SER A 23 -6.22 9.72 2.38
C SER A 23 -7.49 8.89 2.23
N SER A 24 -8.46 9.33 1.43
CA SER A 24 -9.69 8.57 1.15
C SER A 24 -9.40 7.24 0.45
N ALA A 25 -8.45 7.22 -0.49
CA ALA A 25 -8.06 6.00 -1.19
C ALA A 25 -7.37 4.99 -0.24
N VAL A 26 -6.47 5.47 0.62
CA VAL A 26 -5.85 4.62 1.65
C VAL A 26 -6.90 4.10 2.65
N PHE A 27 -7.83 4.95 3.09
CA PHE A 27 -8.93 4.56 3.97
C PHE A 27 -9.81 3.48 3.34
N LEU A 28 -10.17 3.64 2.05
CA LEU A 28 -10.94 2.63 1.33
C LEU A 28 -10.18 1.29 1.25
N GLY A 29 -8.86 1.33 1.03
CA GLY A 29 -8.02 0.13 1.08
C GLY A 29 -8.08 -0.57 2.44
N VAL A 30 -7.95 0.19 3.54
CA VAL A 30 -8.07 -0.35 4.90
C VAL A 30 -9.47 -0.90 5.16
N PHE A 31 -10.52 -0.20 4.74
CA PHE A 31 -11.91 -0.66 4.88
C PHE A 31 -12.14 -1.99 4.14
N LEU A 32 -11.62 -2.10 2.91
CA LEU A 32 -11.74 -3.32 2.11
C LEU A 32 -10.96 -4.51 2.69
N SER A 33 -9.93 -4.26 3.52
CA SER A 33 -9.12 -5.33 4.11
C SER A 33 -9.91 -6.31 5.00
N GLY A 34 -11.09 -5.91 5.49
CA GLY A 34 -11.99 -6.78 6.23
C GLY A 34 -12.80 -7.77 5.37
N PHE A 35 -12.77 -7.65 4.04
CA PHE A 35 -13.60 -8.41 3.12
C PHE A 35 -12.78 -9.42 2.29
N VAL A 36 -12.13 -10.36 2.97
CA VAL A 36 -11.35 -11.45 2.35
C VAL A 36 -12.08 -12.78 2.58
N ILE A 37 -13.00 -13.13 1.68
CA ILE A 37 -13.84 -14.35 1.78
C ILE A 37 -13.33 -15.44 0.85
N ALA A 38 -13.07 -15.10 -0.41
CA ALA A 38 -12.54 -15.98 -1.43
C ALA A 38 -11.48 -15.22 -2.22
N GLU A 39 -10.34 -15.85 -2.44
CA GLU A 39 -9.22 -15.26 -3.16
C GLU A 39 -9.39 -15.46 -4.67
N PRO A 40 -9.06 -14.44 -5.50
CA PRO A 40 -8.57 -13.12 -5.11
C PRO A 40 -9.70 -12.21 -4.57
N ALA A 41 -9.44 -11.56 -3.43
CA ALA A 41 -10.43 -10.74 -2.75
C ALA A 41 -10.61 -9.38 -3.44
N PRO A 42 -11.75 -8.69 -3.21
CA PRO A 42 -11.93 -7.31 -3.65
C PRO A 42 -10.81 -6.36 -3.16
N TYR A 43 -10.30 -6.62 -1.95
CA TYR A 43 -9.14 -5.93 -1.39
C TYR A 43 -7.89 -6.07 -2.26
N ASP A 44 -7.60 -7.27 -2.73
CA ASP A 44 -6.38 -7.58 -3.49
C ASP A 44 -6.34 -6.79 -4.80
N LEU A 45 -7.44 -6.86 -5.55
CA LEU A 45 -7.61 -6.15 -6.82
C LEU A 45 -7.50 -4.63 -6.64
N TYR A 46 -8.16 -4.09 -5.61
CA TYR A 46 -8.11 -2.66 -5.30
C TYR A 46 -6.68 -2.20 -4.98
N MET A 47 -6.00 -2.93 -4.10
CA MET A 47 -4.66 -2.57 -3.65
C MET A 47 -3.60 -2.74 -4.72
N VAL A 48 -3.70 -3.75 -5.59
CA VAL A 48 -2.82 -3.86 -6.76
C VAL A 48 -2.93 -2.61 -7.64
N GLY A 49 -4.15 -2.18 -7.97
CA GLY A 49 -4.36 -0.96 -8.74
C GLY A 49 -3.83 0.29 -8.02
N LEU A 50 -4.09 0.39 -6.71
CA LEU A 50 -3.63 1.50 -5.88
C LEU A 50 -2.10 1.60 -5.85
N ILE A 51 -1.40 0.48 -5.64
CA ILE A 51 0.06 0.41 -5.61
C ILE A 51 0.63 0.82 -6.97
N ILE A 52 0.06 0.34 -8.08
CA ILE A 52 0.51 0.72 -9.42
C ILE A 52 0.40 2.24 -9.63
N VAL A 53 -0.76 2.81 -9.29
CA VAL A 53 -0.98 4.27 -9.37
C VAL A 53 0.07 5.01 -8.54
N TRP A 54 0.27 4.62 -7.29
CA TRP A 54 1.28 5.28 -6.44
C TRP A 54 2.71 5.14 -6.98
N CYS A 55 3.08 3.98 -7.51
CA CYS A 55 4.39 3.77 -8.14
C CYS A 55 4.59 4.71 -9.32
N LEU A 56 3.57 4.90 -10.18
CA LEU A 56 3.63 5.83 -11.32
C LEU A 56 3.74 7.29 -10.89
N PHE A 57 3.10 7.67 -9.78
CA PHE A 57 3.15 9.03 -9.23
C PHE A 57 4.27 9.26 -8.20
N GLY A 58 5.22 8.33 -8.09
CA GLY A 58 6.46 8.53 -7.32
C GLY A 58 6.41 8.05 -5.86
N LEU A 59 5.96 6.81 -5.64
CA LEU A 59 6.06 6.14 -4.33
C LEU A 59 7.51 6.16 -3.83
N ARG A 60 7.75 6.82 -2.70
CA ARG A 60 9.06 6.84 -2.04
C ARG A 60 9.10 5.77 -0.96
N ILE A 61 9.88 4.71 -1.22
CA ILE A 61 10.14 3.69 -0.19
C ILE A 61 11.03 4.31 0.87
N SER A 62 10.55 4.37 2.11
CA SER A 62 11.31 4.93 3.22
C SER A 62 12.49 4.03 3.56
N ARG A 63 13.58 4.62 4.07
CA ARG A 63 14.75 3.84 4.54
C ARG A 63 14.38 2.81 5.62
N ALA A 64 13.31 3.09 6.38
CA ALA A 64 12.76 2.19 7.39
C ALA A 64 11.95 1.03 6.78
N ALA A 65 11.31 1.22 5.63
CA ALA A 65 10.57 0.16 4.92
C ALA A 65 11.49 -0.76 4.09
N ALA A 66 12.71 -0.31 3.77
CA ALA A 66 13.69 -1.10 3.02
C ALA A 66 14.04 -2.48 3.63
N PRO A 67 14.38 -2.61 4.94
CA PRO A 67 14.67 -3.92 5.52
C PRO A 67 13.45 -4.86 5.50
N LEU A 68 12.24 -4.33 5.73
CA LEU A 68 10.99 -5.08 5.62
C LEU A 68 10.81 -5.65 4.20
N LEU A 69 10.98 -4.81 3.18
CA LEU A 69 10.89 -5.24 1.78
C LEU A 69 11.89 -6.36 1.47
N VAL A 70 13.16 -6.19 1.87
CA VAL A 70 14.21 -7.18 1.60
C VAL A 70 13.86 -8.52 2.26
N LEU A 71 13.50 -8.53 3.54
CA LEU A 71 13.17 -9.77 4.25
C LEU A 71 11.97 -10.49 3.63
N LEU A 72 10.92 -9.75 3.27
CA LEU A 72 9.71 -10.33 2.68
C LEU A 72 9.96 -10.85 1.25
N VAL A 73 10.79 -10.16 0.45
CA VAL A 73 11.20 -10.65 -0.87
C VAL A 73 12.05 -11.91 -0.75
N VAL A 74 13.02 -11.94 0.17
CA VAL A 74 13.85 -13.14 0.43
C VAL A 74 12.97 -14.32 0.88
N MET A 75 12.00 -14.08 1.76
CA MET A 75 11.04 -15.09 2.21
C MET A 75 10.21 -15.63 1.04
N ASN A 76 9.70 -14.77 0.15
CA ASN A 76 8.95 -15.20 -1.03
C ASN A 76 9.83 -15.99 -2.03
N ILE A 77 11.09 -15.58 -2.24
CA ILE A 77 12.04 -16.33 -3.06
C ILE A 77 12.30 -17.72 -2.46
N GLY A 78 12.50 -17.80 -1.15
CA GLY A 78 12.61 -19.09 -0.44
C GLY A 78 11.36 -19.97 -0.64
N GLY A 79 10.17 -19.36 -0.61
CA GLY A 79 8.90 -20.03 -0.92
C GLY A 79 8.84 -20.60 -2.34
N MET A 80 9.27 -19.82 -3.35
CA MET A 80 9.37 -20.28 -4.73
C MET A 80 10.35 -21.45 -4.89
N ILE A 81 11.48 -21.41 -4.19
CA ILE A 81 12.46 -22.52 -4.20
C ILE A 81 11.83 -23.77 -3.55
N SER A 82 11.16 -23.62 -2.41
CA SER A 82 10.49 -24.71 -1.69
C SER A 82 9.41 -25.40 -2.53
N MET A 83 8.66 -24.63 -3.34
CA MET A 83 7.66 -25.18 -4.26
C MET A 83 8.24 -26.24 -5.21
N THR A 84 9.51 -26.14 -5.59
CA THR A 84 10.16 -27.14 -6.48
C THR A 84 10.33 -28.52 -5.83
N GLN A 85 10.24 -28.60 -4.51
CA GLN A 85 10.41 -29.83 -3.74
C GLN A 85 9.07 -30.48 -3.35
N MET A 86 7.94 -29.84 -3.66
CA MET A 86 6.62 -30.36 -3.31
C MET A 86 6.13 -31.39 -4.32
N SER A 87 5.58 -32.51 -3.82
CA SER A 87 4.95 -33.55 -4.63
C SER A 87 3.55 -33.18 -5.12
N ASP A 88 2.87 -32.27 -4.41
CA ASP A 88 1.60 -31.68 -4.80
C ASP A 88 1.73 -30.15 -4.80
N ILE A 89 1.37 -29.55 -5.93
CA ILE A 89 1.49 -28.13 -6.22
C ILE A 89 0.12 -27.42 -6.24
N ALA A 90 -0.96 -28.15 -5.99
CA ALA A 90 -2.30 -27.57 -5.98
C ALA A 90 -2.41 -26.44 -4.94
N GLY A 91 -2.72 -25.22 -5.39
CA GLY A 91 -2.88 -24.04 -4.53
C GLY A 91 -1.57 -23.30 -4.17
N THR A 92 -0.40 -23.93 -4.31
CA THR A 92 0.89 -23.29 -4.00
C THR A 92 1.16 -22.00 -4.81
N PRO A 93 0.87 -21.94 -6.13
CA PRO A 93 1.03 -20.70 -6.89
C PRO A 93 0.14 -19.55 -6.40
N LEU A 94 -1.10 -19.85 -5.98
CA LEU A 94 -2.02 -18.84 -5.44
C LEU A 94 -1.49 -18.32 -4.09
N TYR A 95 -1.07 -19.24 -3.21
CA TYR A 95 -0.45 -18.89 -1.93
C TYR A 95 0.79 -17.98 -2.09
N LEU A 96 1.69 -18.30 -3.03
CA LEU A 96 2.87 -17.47 -3.29
C LEU A 96 2.49 -16.11 -3.89
N SER A 97 1.46 -16.07 -4.74
CA SER A 97 0.97 -14.80 -5.31
C SER A 97 0.39 -13.89 -4.23
N VAL A 98 -0.43 -14.43 -3.33
CA VAL A 98 -1.00 -13.68 -2.20
C VAL A 98 0.09 -13.29 -1.20
N SER A 99 1.07 -14.16 -0.94
CA SER A 99 2.23 -13.84 -0.09
C SER A 99 3.04 -12.67 -0.63
N LEU A 100 3.28 -12.63 -1.94
CA LEU A 100 4.01 -11.53 -2.57
C LEU A 100 3.18 -10.24 -2.57
N PHE A 101 1.87 -10.35 -2.81
CA PHE A 101 0.95 -9.23 -2.71
C PHE A 101 0.92 -8.63 -1.29
N LEU A 102 0.85 -9.48 -0.26
CA LEU A 102 0.92 -9.06 1.15
C LEU A 102 2.25 -8.38 1.47
N ALA A 103 3.35 -8.86 0.88
CA ALA A 103 4.65 -8.21 1.04
C ALA A 103 4.66 -6.78 0.48
N PHE A 104 4.14 -6.57 -0.72
CA PHE A 104 4.08 -5.24 -1.33
C PHE A 104 3.11 -4.30 -0.60
N THR A 105 1.95 -4.79 -0.17
CA THR A 105 0.99 -3.98 0.59
C THR A 105 1.54 -3.53 1.94
N ALA A 106 2.27 -4.39 2.65
CA ALA A 106 2.95 -4.02 3.89
C ALA A 106 3.96 -2.87 3.67
N VAL A 107 4.78 -2.95 2.62
CA VAL A 107 5.76 -1.91 2.28
C VAL A 107 5.09 -0.63 1.81
N PHE A 108 3.98 -0.75 1.07
CA PHE A 108 3.15 0.39 0.66
C PHE A 108 2.63 1.17 1.87
N PHE A 109 1.97 0.49 2.82
CA PHE A 109 1.47 1.15 4.03
C PHE A 109 2.59 1.77 4.87
N ALA A 110 3.71 1.07 5.05
CA ALA A 110 4.87 1.60 5.77
C ALA A 110 5.44 2.86 5.10
N SER A 111 5.47 2.88 3.76
CA SER A 111 5.97 4.02 2.99
C SER A 111 5.00 5.21 3.05
N VAL A 112 3.70 4.99 2.84
CA VAL A 112 2.68 6.04 2.86
C VAL A 112 2.57 6.69 4.24
N THR A 113 2.55 5.89 5.32
CA THR A 113 2.45 6.41 6.69
C THR A 113 3.69 7.20 7.11
N SER A 114 4.88 6.84 6.59
CA SER A 114 6.13 7.55 6.90
C SER A 114 6.20 8.99 6.37
N VAL A 115 5.37 9.36 5.38
CA VAL A 115 5.36 10.71 4.77
C VAL A 115 4.60 11.72 5.64
N GLN A 116 3.65 11.28 6.47
CA GLN A 116 2.86 12.14 7.36
C GLN A 116 3.04 11.78 8.85
N PRO A 117 4.26 11.93 9.41
CA PRO A 117 4.54 11.60 10.81
C PRO A 117 3.81 12.51 11.83
N ASN A 118 3.38 13.71 11.41
CA ASN A 118 2.67 14.65 12.29
C ASN A 118 1.26 14.21 12.69
N LEU A 119 0.70 13.15 12.09
CA LEU A 119 -0.59 12.59 12.49
C LEU A 119 -0.51 11.83 13.83
N TYR A 120 0.69 11.38 14.23
CA TYR A 120 0.93 10.56 15.42
C TYR A 120 1.86 11.23 16.43
N ARG A 121 1.85 12.57 16.53
CA ARG A 121 2.45 13.26 17.67
C ARG A 121 1.57 13.02 18.89
N VAL A 122 1.83 11.91 19.58
CA VAL A 122 1.48 11.71 21.00
C VAL A 122 2.70 12.08 21.83
#